data_AF-A0A9D1MCX2-F1
#
_entry.id   AF-A0A9D1MCX2-F1
#
_cell.length_a   1.000
_cell.length_b   1.000
_cell.length_c   1.000
_cell.angle_alpha   90.00
_cell.angle_beta   90.00
_cell.angle_gamma   90.00
#
_symmetry.space_group_name_H-M   'P 1'
#
loop_
_entity.id
_entity.type
_entity.pdbx_description
1 polymer ?
#
loop_
_entity_poly.entity_id
_entity_poly.type
_entity_poly.pdbx_seq_one_letter_code
_entity_poly.pdbx_strand_id
1 'polypeptide(L)' 'MDRLTKRTAGGKVVLDGSKFPEYASETLQREIAAFPPFARVIEKLCEYEETRDITGEETA' A
#
# COMPACT_ATOMS: atom_id res chain seq x y z
N MET A 1 -1.94 8.01 -10.76
CA MET A 1 -0.95 6.92 -10.63
C MET A 1 -1.62 5.61 -10.24
N ASP A 2 -1.03 4.49 -10.65
CA ASP A 2 -1.46 3.16 -10.24
C ASP A 2 -0.87 2.84 -8.84
N ARG A 3 -1.62 3.12 -7.77
CA ARG A 3 -1.13 2.98 -6.39
C ARG A 3 -1.22 1.54 -5.91
N LEU A 4 -0.14 1.04 -5.32
CA LEU A 4 -0.07 -0.27 -4.68
C LEU A 4 -0.62 -0.23 -3.26
N THR A 5 -0.71 0.95 -2.64
CA THR A 5 -1.20 1.12 -1.28
C THR A 5 -2.39 2.06 -1.20
N LYS A 6 -3.21 1.86 -0.16
CA LYS A 6 -4.31 2.76 0.19
C LYS A 6 -4.46 2.91 1.69
N ARG A 7 -5.00 4.07 2.09
CA ARG A 7 -5.39 4.33 3.47
C ARG A 7 -6.88 4.03 3.64
N THR A 8 -7.19 3.18 4.62
CA THR A 8 -8.57 2.91 5.04
C THR A 8 -9.16 4.13 5.75
N ALA A 9 -10.49 4.17 5.91
CA ALA A 9 -11.16 5.22 6.66
C ALA A 9 -10.65 5.37 8.11
N GLY A 10 -10.13 4.28 8.71
CA GLY A 10 -9.52 4.28 10.04
C GLY A 10 -8.04 4.69 10.07
N GLY A 11 -7.48 5.19 8.97
CA GLY A 11 -6.08 5.64 8.90
C GLY A 11 -5.05 4.52 8.68
N LYS A 12 -5.46 3.25 8.74
CA LYS A 12 -4.56 2.10 8.49
C LYS A 12 -4.16 2.02 7.01
N VAL A 13 -2.87 1.83 6.76
CA VAL A 13 -2.32 1.57 5.41
C VAL A 13 -2.44 0.08 5.08
N VAL A 14 -2.92 -0.22 3.87
CA VAL A 14 -3.07 -1.58 3.35
C VAL A 14 -2.63 -1.63 1.88
N LEU A 15 -2.31 -2.83 1.39
CA LEU A 15 -2.12 -3.06 -0.05
C LEU A 15 -3.47 -2.97 -0.79
N ASP A 16 -3.46 -2.43 -2.00
CA ASP A 16 -4.63 -2.43 -2.86
C ASP A 16 -4.83 -3.81 -3.50
N GLY A 17 -5.80 -4.58 -3.00
CA GLY A 17 -6.11 -5.92 -3.52
C GLY A 17 -6.42 -6.00 -5.01
N SER A 18 -6.83 -4.90 -5.67
CA SER A 18 -7.00 -4.88 -7.13
C SER A 18 -5.68 -5.05 -7.89
N LYS A 19 -4.54 -4.77 -7.25
CA LYS A 19 -3.19 -4.95 -7.79
C LYS A 19 -2.60 -6.32 -7.52
N PHE A 20 -3.26 -7.11 -6.68
CA PHE A 20 -2.83 -8.44 -6.25
C PHE A 20 -3.97 -9.46 -6.46
N PRO A 21 -4.46 -9.64 -7.70
CA PRO A 21 -5.63 -10.47 -7.98
C PRO A 21 -5.42 -11.97 -7.66
N GLU A 22 -4.16 -12.40 -7.59
CA GLU A 22 -3.78 -13.77 -7.24
C GLU A 22 -3.93 -14.07 -5.74
N TYR A 23 -4.14 -13.05 -4.91
CA TYR A 23 -4.21 -13.18 -3.45
C TYR A 23 -5.57 -12.73 -2.92
N ALA A 24 -6.13 -13.49 -1.99
CA ALA A 24 -7.27 -13.03 -1.22
C ALA A 24 -6.85 -11.85 -0.32
N SER A 25 -7.73 -10.87 -0.16
CA SER A 25 -7.51 -9.72 0.74
C SER A 25 -7.14 -10.15 2.16
N GLU A 26 -7.74 -11.23 2.67
CA GLU A 26 -7.41 -11.79 3.97
C GLU A 26 -5.96 -12.28 4.05
N THR A 27 -5.48 -12.98 3.01
CA THR A 27 -4.10 -13.44 2.93
C THR A 27 -3.13 -12.27 2.99
N LEU A 28 -3.36 -11.24 2.17
CA LEU A 28 -2.52 -10.03 2.19
C LEU A 28 -2.48 -9.40 3.58
N GLN A 29 -3.63 -9.24 4.24
CA GLN A 29 -3.70 -8.66 5.58
C GLN A 29 -3.00 -9.52 6.63
N ARG A 30 -3.10 -10.85 6.53
CA ARG A 30 -2.44 -11.79 7.44
C ARG A 30 -0.93 -11.71 7.30
N GLU A 31 -0.39 -11.72 6.09
CA GLU A 31 1.05 -11.66 5.85
C GLU A 31 1.65 -10.33 6.36
N ILE A 32 0.94 -9.22 6.13
CA ILE A 32 1.34 -7.89 6.64
C ILE A 32 1.36 -7.88 8.18
N ALA A 33 0.35 -8.48 8.81
CA ALA A 33 0.27 -8.54 10.27
C ALA A 33 1.28 -9.52 10.88
N ALA A 34 1.63 -10.59 10.16
CA ALA A 34 2.56 -11.62 10.61
C ALA A 34 4.02 -11.14 10.61
N PHE A 35 4.36 -10.15 9.77
CA PHE A 35 5.71 -9.58 9.70
C PHE A 35 5.70 -8.06 9.94
N PRO A 36 5.86 -7.60 11.21
CA PRO A 36 5.80 -6.19 11.57
C PRO A 36 6.73 -5.25 10.75
N PRO A 37 7.95 -5.64 10.36
CA PRO A 37 8.77 -4.82 9.46
C PRO A 37 8.09 -4.53 8.12
N PHE A 38 7.26 -5.44 7.61
CA PHE A 38 6.54 -5.25 6.35
C PHE A 38 5.47 -4.16 6.45
N ALA A 39 4.76 -4.09 7.58
CA ALA A 39 3.81 -3.02 7.83
C ALA A 39 4.47 -1.63 7.69
N ARG A 40 5.66 -1.47 8.27
CA ARG A 40 6.43 -0.22 8.18
C ARG A 40 6.88 0.09 6.75
N VAL A 41 7.26 -0.92 5.97
CA VAL A 41 7.60 -0.75 4.55
C VAL A 41 6.39 -0.25 3.75
N ILE A 42 5.22 -0.82 4.00
CA ILE A 42 3.97 -0.44 3.32
C ILE A 42 3.55 0.98 3.70
N GLU A 43 3.71 1.38 4.96
CA GLU A 43 3.49 2.76 5.39
C GLU A 43 4.39 3.74 4.64
N LYS A 44 5.70 3.43 4.56
CA LYS A 44 6.67 4.25 3.83
C LYS A 44 6.37 4.32 2.33
N LEU A 45 5.94 3.22 1.74
CA LEU A 45 5.51 3.18 0.34
C LEU A 45 4.28 4.07 0.11
N CYS A 46 3.30 4.03 1.03
CA CYS A 46 2.12 4.92 0.96
C CYS A 46 2.51 6.38 1.03
N GLU A 47 3.38 6.77 1.97
CA GLU A 47 3.88 8.15 2.07
C GLU A 47 4.56 8.59 0.76
N TYR A 48 5.34 7.71 0.14
CA TYR A 48 6.02 7.97 -1.13
C TYR A 48 5.02 8.13 -2.29
N GLU A 49 4.04 7.23 -2.41
CA GLU A 49 2.98 7.32 -3.43
C GLU A 49 2.13 8.58 -3.27
N GLU A 50 1.80 8.96 -2.03
CA GLU A 50 1.10 10.22 -1.72
C GLU A 50 1.95 11.43 -2.14
N THR A 51 3.25 11.40 -1.84
CA THR A 51 4.16 12.50 -2.19
C THR A 51 4.29 12.65 -3.71
N ARG A 52 4.39 11.55 -4.46
CA ARG A 52 4.49 11.58 -5.93
C ARG A 52 3.22 12.06 -6.62
N ASP A 53 2.06 11.75 -6.06
CA ASP A 53 0.78 12.25 -6.56
C ASP A 53 0.69 13.78 -6.41
N ILE A 54 1.27 14.32 -5.32
CA ILE A 54 1.33 15.76 -5.05
C ILE A 54 2.38 16.47 -5.93
N THR A 55 3.53 15.82 -6.20
CA THR A 55 4.62 16.44 -6.98
C THR A 55 4.50 16.25 -8.49
N GLY A 56 3.55 15.44 -8.97
CA GLY A 56 3.31 15.22 -10.40
C GLY A 56 4.49 14.57 -11.15
N GLU A 57 5.42 13.94 -10.43
CA GLU A 57 6.62 13.37 -11.03
C GLU A 57 6.30 12.01 -11.66
N GLU A 58 5.74 12.07 -12.86
CA GLU A 58 5.66 10.98 -13.83
C GLU A 58 7.09 10.67 -14.29
N THR A 59 7.73 9.65 -13.71
CA THR A 59 8.94 9.10 -14.30
C THR A 59 8.51 8.34 -15.55
N ALA A 60 8.78 8.97 -16.70
CA ALA A 60 8.69 8.44 -18.05
C ALA A 60 9.51 7.14 -18.23
#